data_AF-A0A5D3AJN9-F1
#
_entry.id   AF-A0A5D3AJN9-F1
#
_cell.length_a   1.000
_cell.length_b   1.000
_cell.length_c   1.000
_cell.angle_alpha   90.00
_cell.angle_beta   90.00
_cell.angle_gamma   90.00
#
_symmetry.space_group_name_H-M   'P 1'
#
loop_
_entity.id
_entity.type
_entity.pdbx_description
1 polymer ?
#
loop_
_entity_poly.entity_id
_entity_poly.type
_entity_poly.pdbx_seq_one_letter_code
_entity_poly.pdbx_strand_id
1 'polypeptide(L)'
;MSSNYDTERSSVPDHVTRMVNRFFLKNVNKTTEFSQWAQEVLGKSRDSMSRDISHAVTTKLETEIRKMEEQGKPVGDMSQLKFSHIWISPVPVDDVWMLGSINGEGWSGNGEVFKVQSSARAEREARGYYEEEDFIRDRPVVEVDDDE
;
A
#
# COMPACT_ATOMS: atom_id res chain seq x y z
N MET A 1 -32.99 7.54 -4.82
CA MET A 1 -32.07 8.63 -4.45
C MET A 1 -30.68 8.01 -4.42
N SER A 2 -29.76 8.42 -5.29
CA SER A 2 -28.35 8.01 -5.17
C SER A 2 -27.76 8.75 -3.98
N SER A 3 -27.11 8.03 -3.06
CA SER A 3 -26.44 8.67 -1.93
C SER A 3 -25.12 9.29 -2.39
N ASN A 4 -24.65 10.32 -1.71
CA ASN A 4 -23.29 10.83 -1.95
C ASN A 4 -22.24 9.72 -1.82
N TYR A 5 -22.47 8.72 -0.96
CA TYR A 5 -21.57 7.57 -0.80
C TYR A 5 -21.48 6.69 -2.06
N ASP A 6 -22.59 6.42 -2.75
CA ASP A 6 -22.57 5.61 -3.98
C ASP A 6 -21.78 6.30 -5.09
N THR A 7 -21.94 7.61 -5.19
CA THR A 7 -21.20 8.44 -6.16
C THR A 7 -19.70 8.40 -5.83
N GLU A 8 -19.32 8.67 -4.58
CA GLU A 8 -17.90 8.66 -4.18
C GLU A 8 -17.27 7.26 -4.30
N ARG A 9 -17.99 6.19 -3.96
CA ARG A 9 -17.51 4.81 -4.18
C ARG A 9 -17.23 4.53 -5.64
N SER A 10 -18.13 4.95 -6.52
CA SER A 10 -17.99 4.74 -7.96
C SER A 10 -16.84 5.53 -8.57
N SER A 11 -16.45 6.67 -7.97
CA SER A 11 -15.35 7.53 -8.44
C SER A 11 -13.97 7.21 -7.83
N VAL A 12 -13.89 6.34 -6.80
CA VAL A 12 -12.61 5.93 -6.17
C VAL A 12 -11.56 5.52 -7.22
N PRO A 13 -11.85 4.65 -8.22
CA PRO A 13 -10.85 4.25 -9.22
C PRO A 13 -10.25 5.43 -10.01
N ASP A 14 -11.07 6.43 -10.35
CA ASP A 14 -10.64 7.62 -11.09
C ASP A 14 -9.74 8.50 -10.22
N HIS A 15 -10.12 8.70 -8.95
CA HIS A 15 -9.34 9.45 -7.99
C HIS A 15 -7.99 8.79 -7.69
N VAL A 16 -7.96 7.47 -7.53
CA VAL A 16 -6.75 6.67 -7.34
C VAL A 16 -5.83 6.82 -8.55
N THR A 17 -6.35 6.59 -9.76
CA THR A 17 -5.59 6.71 -11.01
C THR A 17 -4.95 8.08 -11.15
N ARG A 18 -5.72 9.15 -10.88
CA ARG A 18 -5.21 10.53 -10.90
C ARG A 18 -4.09 10.76 -9.88
N MET A 19 -4.25 10.27 -8.63
CA MET A 19 -3.25 10.45 -7.58
C MET A 19 -1.95 9.72 -7.90
N VAL A 20 -2.04 8.46 -8.34
CA VAL A 20 -0.90 7.61 -8.71
C VAL A 20 -0.14 8.22 -9.88
N ASN A 21 -0.85 8.63 -10.95
CA ASN A 21 -0.21 9.29 -12.09
C ASN A 21 0.51 10.57 -11.69
N ARG A 22 -0.12 11.41 -10.85
CA ARG A 22 0.50 12.64 -10.35
C ARG A 22 1.74 12.35 -9.50
N PHE A 23 1.71 11.29 -8.70
CA PHE A 23 2.85 10.86 -7.90
C PHE A 23 4.06 10.49 -8.77
N PHE A 24 3.87 9.62 -9.77
CA PHE A 24 4.96 9.21 -10.66
C PHE A 24 5.49 10.35 -11.53
N LEU A 25 4.62 11.22 -12.03
CA LEU A 25 5.03 12.40 -12.79
C LEU A 25 5.91 13.36 -11.98
N LYS A 26 5.61 13.55 -10.69
CA LYS A 26 6.31 14.52 -9.83
C LYS A 26 7.56 13.96 -9.17
N ASN A 27 7.54 12.71 -8.73
CA ASN A 27 8.56 12.17 -7.83
C ASN A 27 9.56 11.25 -8.55
N VAL A 28 9.11 10.41 -9.47
CA VAL A 28 10.00 9.44 -10.12
C VAL A 28 10.85 10.10 -11.23
N ASN A 29 10.39 11.21 -11.81
CA ASN A 29 11.19 12.00 -12.74
C ASN A 29 12.22 12.93 -12.06
N LYS A 30 12.16 13.08 -10.72
CA LYS A 30 13.10 13.89 -9.92
C LYS A 30 14.15 13.02 -9.18
N THR A 31 14.33 11.79 -9.62
CA THR A 31 15.17 10.75 -8.99
C THR A 31 16.66 11.07 -8.92
N THR A 32 17.10 12.27 -9.33
CA THR A 32 18.48 12.76 -9.23
C THR A 32 19.04 12.76 -7.80
N GLU A 33 18.19 12.73 -6.78
CA GLU A 33 18.59 12.68 -5.35
C GLU A 33 18.97 11.26 -4.87
N PHE A 34 18.66 10.21 -5.65
CA PHE A 34 19.00 8.83 -5.31
C PHE A 34 20.31 8.40 -5.97
N SER A 35 21.02 7.44 -5.34
CA SER A 35 22.18 6.78 -5.96
C SER A 35 21.78 6.05 -7.25
N GLN A 36 22.72 5.82 -8.17
CA GLN A 36 22.43 5.13 -9.44
C GLN A 36 21.77 3.76 -9.23
N TRP A 37 22.25 2.98 -8.27
CA TRP A 37 21.63 1.70 -7.87
C TRP A 37 20.17 1.90 -7.42
N ALA A 38 19.92 2.89 -6.56
CA ALA A 38 18.58 3.19 -6.09
C ALA A 38 17.64 3.65 -7.22
N GLN A 39 18.15 4.43 -8.17
CA GLN A 39 17.40 4.82 -9.37
C GLN A 39 17.04 3.61 -10.24
N GLU A 40 17.97 2.67 -10.42
CA GLU A 40 17.75 1.45 -11.18
C GLU A 40 16.67 0.57 -10.53
N VAL A 41 16.73 0.37 -9.21
CA VAL A 41 15.72 -0.37 -8.46
C VAL A 41 14.35 0.31 -8.59
N LEU A 42 14.26 1.63 -8.36
CA LEU A 42 13.00 2.38 -8.49
C LEU A 42 12.45 2.34 -9.92
N GLY A 43 13.33 2.32 -10.94
CA GLY A 43 12.94 2.17 -12.33
C GLY A 43 12.35 0.80 -12.63
N LYS A 44 13.00 -0.27 -12.17
CA LYS A 44 12.53 -1.67 -12.33
C LYS A 44 11.24 -1.94 -11.57
N SER A 45 11.11 -1.39 -10.37
CA SER A 45 9.95 -1.58 -9.50
C SER A 45 8.79 -0.61 -9.81
N ARG A 46 8.85 0.16 -10.90
CA ARG A 46 7.84 1.20 -11.20
C ARG A 46 6.42 0.63 -11.28
N ASP A 47 6.25 -0.48 -11.99
CA ASP A 47 4.93 -1.07 -12.22
C ASP A 47 4.38 -1.73 -10.96
N SER A 48 5.24 -2.42 -10.19
CA SER A 48 4.85 -3.01 -8.90
C SER A 48 4.50 -1.92 -7.89
N MET A 49 5.34 -0.88 -7.75
CA MET A 49 5.05 0.29 -6.92
C MET A 49 3.74 0.95 -7.33
N SER A 50 3.46 1.08 -8.63
CA SER A 50 2.20 1.67 -9.09
C SER A 50 1.00 0.87 -8.62
N ARG A 51 1.08 -0.47 -8.69
CA ARG A 51 0.04 -1.35 -8.19
C ARG A 51 -0.12 -1.26 -6.67
N ASP A 52 0.99 -1.28 -5.94
CA ASP A 52 0.99 -1.26 -4.47
C ASP A 52 0.45 0.07 -3.93
N ILE A 53 0.85 1.21 -4.53
CA ILE A 53 0.31 2.53 -4.19
C ILE A 53 -1.18 2.58 -4.53
N SER A 54 -1.59 2.07 -5.69
CA SER A 54 -3.00 2.06 -6.08
C SER A 54 -3.84 1.30 -5.07
N HIS A 55 -3.40 0.09 -4.69
CA HIS A 55 -4.07 -0.72 -3.68
C HIS A 55 -4.15 -0.03 -2.32
N ALA A 56 -3.04 0.55 -1.85
CA ALA A 56 -3.00 1.24 -0.55
C ALA A 56 -3.90 2.49 -0.53
N VAL A 57 -3.90 3.30 -1.60
CA VAL A 57 -4.75 4.49 -1.72
C VAL A 57 -6.22 4.07 -1.80
N THR A 58 -6.58 3.08 -2.64
CA THR A 58 -7.95 2.55 -2.71
C THR A 58 -8.45 2.11 -1.34
N THR A 59 -7.66 1.31 -0.63
CA THR A 59 -8.01 0.81 0.71
C THR A 59 -8.28 1.96 1.67
N LYS A 60 -7.45 3.00 1.63
CA LYS A 60 -7.61 4.18 2.49
C LYS A 60 -8.86 4.99 2.17
N LEU A 61 -9.13 5.24 0.89
CA LEU A 61 -10.33 5.97 0.48
C LEU A 61 -11.61 5.20 0.83
N GLU A 62 -11.66 3.89 0.55
CA GLU A 62 -12.81 3.06 0.92
C GLU A 62 -13.03 2.97 2.42
N THR A 63 -11.95 2.85 3.20
CA THR A 63 -12.03 2.80 4.66
C THR A 63 -12.62 4.10 5.21
N GLU A 64 -12.19 5.25 4.71
CA GLU A 64 -12.74 6.53 5.16
C GLU A 64 -14.19 6.72 4.70
N ILE A 65 -14.54 6.33 3.46
CA ILE A 65 -15.93 6.34 3.00
C ILE A 65 -16.82 5.55 3.95
N ARG A 66 -16.41 4.33 4.33
CA ARG A 66 -17.16 3.46 5.26
C ARG A 66 -17.30 4.12 6.63
N LYS A 67 -16.22 4.64 7.19
CA LYS A 67 -16.23 5.36 8.48
C LYS A 67 -17.15 6.57 8.46
N MET A 68 -17.16 7.32 7.36
CA MET A 68 -18.02 8.50 7.20
C MET A 68 -19.50 8.09 7.05
N GLU A 69 -19.78 7.02 6.30
CA GLU A 69 -21.12 6.43 6.18
C GLU A 69 -21.66 5.95 7.53
N GLU A 70 -20.85 5.23 8.31
CA GLU A 70 -21.19 4.77 9.66
C GLU A 70 -21.51 5.94 10.61
N GLN A 71 -20.84 7.08 10.42
CA GLN A 71 -21.08 8.31 11.20
C GLN A 71 -22.23 9.17 10.63
N GLY A 72 -22.85 8.76 9.51
CA GLY A 72 -23.87 9.56 8.81
C GLY A 72 -23.34 10.89 8.26
N LYS A 73 -22.03 11.00 8.00
CA LYS A 73 -21.38 12.22 7.51
C LYS A 73 -21.01 12.11 6.04
N PRO A 74 -21.20 13.18 5.24
CA PRO A 74 -20.78 13.16 3.84
C PRO A 74 -19.25 13.04 3.73
N VAL A 75 -18.79 12.28 2.75
CA VAL A 75 -17.36 11.98 2.53
C VAL A 75 -16.53 13.20 2.10
N GLY A 76 -17.18 14.28 1.65
CA GLY A 76 -16.51 15.47 1.13
C GLY A 76 -15.95 15.25 -0.29
N ASP A 77 -15.51 16.33 -0.93
CA ASP A 77 -14.99 16.29 -2.30
C ASP A 77 -13.58 15.66 -2.34
N MET A 78 -13.44 14.56 -3.08
CA MET A 78 -12.16 13.87 -3.28
C MET A 78 -11.32 14.41 -4.46
N SER A 79 -11.87 15.31 -5.27
CA SER A 79 -11.24 15.82 -6.50
C SER A 79 -9.89 16.50 -6.27
N GLN A 80 -9.66 17.03 -5.07
CA GLN A 80 -8.43 17.73 -4.70
C GLN A 80 -7.41 16.87 -3.96
N LEU A 81 -7.76 15.64 -3.57
CA LEU A 81 -6.86 14.75 -2.87
C LEU A 81 -5.59 14.48 -3.67
N LYS A 82 -4.48 14.37 -2.94
CA LYS A 82 -3.14 14.08 -3.45
C LYS A 82 -2.47 13.05 -2.56
N PHE A 83 -1.85 12.07 -3.20
CA PHE A 83 -0.91 11.18 -2.55
C PHE A 83 0.49 11.79 -2.57
N SER A 84 1.17 11.75 -1.42
CA SER A 84 2.56 12.18 -1.25
C SER A 84 3.34 11.06 -0.56
N HIS A 85 4.60 10.87 -0.94
CA HIS A 85 5.51 10.06 -0.14
C HIS A 85 6.09 10.91 0.99
N ILE A 86 6.31 10.26 2.13
CA ILE A 86 7.07 10.79 3.25
C ILE A 86 8.47 10.17 3.24
N TRP A 87 8.54 8.89 2.90
CA TRP A 87 9.79 8.16 2.77
C TRP A 87 9.67 7.10 1.68
N ILE A 88 10.69 7.00 0.83
CA ILE A 88 10.88 5.93 -0.14
C ILE A 88 12.28 5.38 0.09
N SER A 89 12.39 4.08 0.33
CA SER A 89 13.67 3.37 0.43
C SER A 89 13.64 2.17 -0.50
N PRO A 90 14.52 2.10 -1.51
CA PRO A 90 14.82 0.84 -2.17
C PRO A 90 15.38 -0.13 -1.12
N VAL A 91 15.01 -1.40 -1.23
CA VAL A 91 15.53 -2.48 -0.39
C VAL A 91 16.14 -3.57 -1.27
N PRO A 92 17.06 -4.39 -0.75
CA PRO A 92 17.61 -5.52 -1.50
C PRO A 92 16.49 -6.42 -2.04
N VAL A 93 16.72 -7.03 -3.21
CA VAL A 93 15.77 -7.92 -3.92
C VAL A 93 14.62 -7.16 -4.61
N ASP A 94 14.97 -6.11 -5.36
CA ASP A 94 14.10 -5.34 -6.27
C ASP A 94 12.77 -4.86 -5.67
N ASP A 95 12.80 -4.53 -4.38
CA ASP A 95 11.63 -4.14 -3.61
C ASP A 95 11.77 -2.71 -3.08
N VAL A 96 10.63 -2.09 -2.73
CA VAL A 96 10.57 -0.68 -2.32
C VAL A 96 9.71 -0.55 -1.09
N TRP A 97 10.31 -0.07 0.00
CA TRP A 97 9.58 0.32 1.18
C TRP A 97 9.13 1.78 1.07
N MET A 98 7.83 2.02 1.23
CA MET A 98 7.26 3.36 1.12
C MET A 98 6.29 3.68 2.26
N LEU A 99 6.43 4.90 2.78
CA LEU A 99 5.44 5.56 3.61
C LEU A 99 4.81 6.70 2.83
N GLY A 100 3.49 6.79 2.85
CA GLY A 100 2.75 7.84 2.18
C GLY A 100 1.64 8.42 3.02
N SER A 101 1.08 9.53 2.54
CA SER A 101 -0.09 10.18 3.11
C SER A 101 -0.99 10.71 2.00
N ILE A 102 -2.29 10.76 2.28
CA ILE A 102 -3.29 11.40 1.41
C ILE A 102 -3.65 12.72 2.07
N ASN A 103 -3.57 13.80 1.29
CA ASN A 103 -3.91 15.13 1.78
C ASN A 103 -4.80 15.87 0.77
N GLY A 104 -5.70 16.70 1.29
CA GLY A 104 -6.55 17.58 0.50
C GLY A 104 -7.57 18.32 1.35
N GLU A 105 -8.18 19.32 0.76
CA GLU A 105 -9.25 20.08 1.41
C GLU A 105 -10.42 19.15 1.76
N GLY A 106 -10.99 19.32 2.96
CA GLY A 106 -12.13 18.50 3.42
C GLY A 106 -11.80 17.05 3.78
N TRP A 107 -10.55 16.59 3.60
CA TRP A 107 -10.14 15.24 3.97
C TRP A 107 -9.94 15.11 5.48
N SER A 108 -10.66 14.19 6.10
CA SER A 108 -10.55 13.87 7.53
C SER A 108 -9.23 13.18 7.89
N GLY A 109 -8.63 12.42 6.95
CA GLY A 109 -7.36 11.73 7.14
C GLY A 109 -6.12 12.57 6.82
N ASN A 110 -6.22 13.90 6.80
CA ASN A 110 -5.08 14.78 6.54
C ASN A 110 -3.96 14.55 7.56
N GLY A 111 -2.72 14.40 7.09
CA GLY A 111 -1.55 14.12 7.93
C GLY A 111 -1.42 12.68 8.40
N GLU A 112 -2.42 11.80 8.16
CA GLU A 112 -2.28 10.39 8.48
C GLU A 112 -1.26 9.71 7.55
N VAL A 113 -0.33 8.99 8.16
CA VAL A 113 0.70 8.24 7.45
C VAL A 113 0.30 6.77 7.38
N PHE A 114 0.53 6.15 6.23
CA PHE A 114 0.34 4.73 6.05
C PHE A 114 1.46 4.08 5.25
N LYS A 115 1.67 2.79 5.54
CA LYS A 115 2.61 1.95 4.82
C LYS A 115 1.99 1.55 3.48
N VAL A 116 2.75 1.71 2.41
CA VAL A 116 2.46 1.04 1.14
C VAL A 116 3.12 -0.33 1.24
N GLN A 117 2.31 -1.36 1.43
CA GLN A 117 2.82 -2.73 1.49
C GLN A 117 3.20 -3.21 0.11
N SER A 118 4.42 -3.74 -0.02
CA SER A 118 4.87 -4.40 -1.23
C SER A 118 4.19 -5.75 -1.37
N SER A 119 3.51 -5.96 -2.49
CA SER A 119 2.92 -7.26 -2.84
C SER A 119 3.99 -8.34 -2.95
N ALA A 120 5.16 -8.02 -3.54
CA ALA A 120 6.28 -8.95 -3.65
C ALA A 120 6.82 -9.38 -2.28
N ARG A 121 6.85 -8.44 -1.31
CA ARG A 121 7.24 -8.76 0.07
C ARG A 121 6.20 -9.62 0.78
N ALA A 122 4.92 -9.27 0.67
CA ALA A 122 3.83 -10.03 1.26
C ALA A 122 3.79 -11.47 0.75
N GLU A 123 4.01 -11.69 -0.55
CA GLU A 123 4.11 -13.03 -1.14
C GLU A 123 5.29 -13.84 -0.59
N ARG A 124 6.47 -13.22 -0.40
CA ARG A 124 7.63 -13.90 0.19
C ARG A 124 7.40 -14.26 1.66
N GLU A 125 6.86 -13.32 2.44
CA GLU A 125 6.52 -13.57 3.84
C GLU A 125 5.49 -14.71 3.94
N ALA A 126 4.45 -14.70 3.10
CA ALA A 126 3.49 -15.81 3.03
C ALA A 126 4.14 -17.14 2.65
N ARG A 127 5.05 -17.17 1.67
CA ARG A 127 5.79 -18.39 1.29
C ARG A 127 6.70 -18.92 2.39
N GLY A 128 7.36 -18.04 3.15
CA GLY A 128 8.19 -18.43 4.29
C GLY A 128 7.39 -19.18 5.37
N TYR A 129 6.13 -18.80 5.60
CA TYR A 129 5.23 -19.53 6.50
C TYR A 129 4.87 -20.94 5.99
N TYR A 130 4.70 -21.13 4.67
CA TYR A 130 4.39 -22.45 4.10
C TYR A 130 5.58 -23.41 4.13
N GLU A 131 6.81 -22.91 3.96
CA GLU A 131 8.01 -23.75 4.09
C GLU A 131 8.26 -24.18 5.55
N GLU A 132 7.88 -23.34 6.52
CA GLU A 132 8.01 -23.67 7.96
C GLU A 132 6.93 -24.67 8.42
N GLU A 133 5.70 -24.59 7.90
CA GLU A 133 4.63 -25.56 8.20
C GLU A 133 4.88 -26.95 7.59
N ASP A 134 5.44 -27.05 6.38
CA ASP A 134 5.80 -28.35 5.78
C ASP A 134 6.97 -29.01 6.52
N PHE A 135 7.93 -28.23 7.06
CA PHE A 135 9.05 -28.79 7.82
C PHE A 135 8.64 -29.36 9.19
N ILE A 136 7.54 -28.87 9.79
CA ILE A 136 7.06 -29.35 11.10
C ILE A 136 6.24 -30.64 10.97
N ARG A 137 5.61 -30.90 9.83
CA ARG A 137 4.74 -32.10 9.65
C ARG A 137 5.49 -33.40 9.40
N ASP A 138 6.74 -33.35 8.94
CA ASP A 138 7.52 -34.53 8.57
C ASP A 138 8.56 -34.96 9.62
N ARG A 139 8.56 -34.34 10.82
CA ARG A 139 9.42 -34.83 11.91
C ARG A 139 8.77 -36.08 12.55
N PRO A 140 9.43 -37.25 12.52
CA PRO A 140 8.95 -38.39 13.28
C PRO A 140 8.98 -38.03 14.77
N VAL A 141 7.84 -38.17 15.42
CA VAL A 141 7.74 -38.09 16.88
C VAL A 141 8.56 -39.25 17.43
N VAL A 142 9.73 -38.93 18.00
CA VAL A 142 10.49 -39.90 18.79
C VAL A 142 9.86 -39.88 20.18
N GLU A 143 9.11 -40.94 20.50
CA GLU A 143 8.71 -41.22 21.87
C GLU A 143 9.98 -41.41 22.69
N VAL A 144 10.17 -40.55 23.69
CA VAL A 144 11.26 -40.68 24.65
C VAL A 144 10.64 -41.41 25.83
N ASP A 145 11.00 -42.67 26.02
CA ASP A 145 10.62 -43.43 27.20
C ASP A 145 11.27 -42.76 28.42
N ASP A 146 10.44 -42.30 29.36
CA ASP A 146 10.88 -41.86 30.69
C ASP A 146 11.29 -43.11 31.48
N ASP A 147 12.60 -43.39 31.48
CA ASP A 147 13.19 -44.40 32.38
C ASP A 147 13.18 -43.88 33.83
N GLU A 148 12.59 -44.70 34.71
CA GLU A 148 12.34 -44.55 36.15
C GLU A 148 13.59 -44.35 37.03
#